data_AF-A0A5D2F8Q5-F1
#
_entry.id   AF-A0A5D2F8Q5-F1
#
_cell.length_a   1.000
_cell.length_b   1.000
_cell.length_c   1.000
_cell.angle_alpha   90.00
_cell.angle_beta   90.00
_cell.angle_gamma   90.00
#
_symmetry.space_group_name_H-M   'P 1'
#
loop_
_entity.id
_entity.type
_entity.pdbx_description
1 polymer ?
#
loop_
_entity_poly.entity_id
_entity_poly.type
_entity_poly.pdbx_seq_one_letter_code
_entity_poly.pdbx_strand_id
1 'polypeptide(L)'
;MKDDYIHLFVRRPVRRSPVINHGYFTRWAAFGKLLYQFLDCEGSNIKKGKTKRQILSLGAGFDTTNFQLQDEGKAPYLYVELDFKEVTSKKASLIESYSQLRDKIGATASILRE
;
A
#
# COMPACT_ATOMS: atom_id res chain seq x y z
N MET A 1 2.19 -9.49 12.40
CA MET A 1 1.84 -8.50 11.36
C MET A 1 1.10 -7.37 12.05
N LYS A 2 1.57 -6.14 11.93
CA LYS A 2 0.89 -4.95 12.47
C LYS A 2 0.47 -4.11 11.28
N ASP A 3 -0.83 -3.92 11.12
CA ASP A 3 -1.42 -3.07 10.10
C ASP A 3 -2.46 -2.19 10.78
N ASP A 4 -2.08 -0.94 11.01
CA ASP A 4 -2.90 0.03 11.73
C ASP A 4 -3.96 0.67 10.81
N TYR A 5 -4.04 0.29 9.54
CA TYR A 5 -4.93 0.92 8.55
C TYR A 5 -6.05 0.01 8.06
N ILE A 6 -5.83 -1.31 8.03
CA ILE A 6 -6.77 -2.26 7.41
C ILE A 6 -8.19 -2.16 7.99
N HIS A 7 -8.31 -1.89 9.29
CA HIS A 7 -9.59 -1.76 9.98
C HIS A 7 -10.45 -0.57 9.51
N LEU A 8 -9.84 0.43 8.87
CA LEU A 8 -10.55 1.56 8.26
C LEU A 8 -11.17 1.19 6.90
N PHE A 9 -10.63 0.16 6.25
CA PHE A 9 -11.10 -0.30 4.94
C PHE A 9 -12.08 -1.49 5.02
N VAL A 10 -12.00 -2.30 6.08
CA VAL A 10 -12.88 -3.48 6.24
C VAL A 10 -13.70 -3.39 7.52
N ARG A 11 -15.01 -3.63 7.40
CA ARG A 11 -15.97 -3.40 8.48
C ARG A 11 -15.76 -4.29 9.71
N ARG A 12 -15.38 -5.55 9.55
CA ARG A 12 -15.18 -6.50 10.66
C ARG A 12 -14.14 -7.56 10.34
N PRO A 13 -13.25 -7.90 11.30
CA PRO A 13 -12.39 -9.07 11.17
C PRO A 13 -13.27 -10.33 11.12
N VAL A 14 -13.07 -11.15 10.09
CA VAL A 14 -13.76 -12.42 9.92
C VAL A 14 -12.86 -13.53 10.45
N ARG A 15 -13.35 -14.35 11.38
CA ARG A 15 -12.61 -15.53 11.85
C ARG A 15 -12.48 -16.53 10.70
N ARG A 16 -11.25 -16.81 10.29
CA ARG A 16 -10.91 -17.84 9.30
C ARG A 16 -10.20 -19.02 9.99
N SER A 17 -10.13 -20.16 9.31
CA SER A 17 -9.37 -21.31 9.81
C SER A 17 -7.88 -20.97 9.92
N PRO A 18 -7.13 -21.62 10.82
CA PRO A 18 -5.70 -21.35 11.00
C PRO A 18 -4.90 -21.49 9.70
N VAL A 19 -5.23 -22.48 8.85
CA VAL A 19 -4.55 -22.68 7.56
C VAL A 19 -4.76 -21.50 6.60
N ILE A 20 -5.95 -20.89 6.58
CA ILE A 20 -6.21 -19.70 5.77
C ILE A 20 -5.40 -18.52 6.29
N ASN A 21 -5.39 -18.27 7.61
CA ASN A 21 -4.62 -17.19 8.20
C ASN A 21 -3.11 -17.34 7.94
N HIS A 22 -2.61 -18.57 8.03
CA HIS A 22 -1.21 -18.88 7.73
C HIS A 22 -0.89 -18.61 6.25
N GLY A 23 -1.80 -18.96 5.33
CA GLY A 23 -1.66 -18.62 3.91
C GLY A 23 -1.58 -17.10 3.66
N TYR A 24 -2.46 -16.32 4.29
CA TYR A 24 -2.41 -14.85 4.20
C TYR A 24 -1.11 -14.28 4.77
N PHE A 25 -0.65 -14.79 5.91
CA PHE A 25 0.62 -14.37 6.51
C PHE A 25 1.80 -14.65 5.58
N THR A 26 1.90 -15.87 5.04
CA THR A 26 2.98 -16.25 4.11
C THR A 26 2.98 -15.37 2.87
N ARG A 27 1.81 -15.12 2.28
CA ARG A 27 1.67 -14.19 1.15
C ARG A 27 2.19 -12.80 1.50
N TRP A 28 1.75 -12.24 2.61
CA TRP A 28 2.17 -10.91 3.06
C TRP A 28 3.68 -10.85 3.32
N ALA A 29 4.24 -11.83 4.03
CA ALA A 29 5.65 -11.87 4.36
C ALA A 29 6.55 -12.03 3.12
N ALA A 30 6.17 -12.90 2.18
CA ALA A 30 6.90 -13.09 0.93
C ALA A 30 6.88 -11.83 0.07
N PHE A 31 5.70 -11.21 -0.11
CA PHE A 31 5.56 -9.97 -0.87
C PHE A 31 6.34 -8.82 -0.22
N GLY A 32 6.18 -8.63 1.09
CA GLY A 32 6.91 -7.62 1.86
C GLY A 32 8.43 -7.77 1.71
N LYS A 33 8.95 -9.00 1.81
CA LYS A 33 10.39 -9.25 1.61
C LYS A 33 10.88 -8.79 0.24
N LEU A 34 10.16 -9.13 -0.84
CA LEU A 34 10.52 -8.72 -2.20
C LEU A 34 10.41 -7.20 -2.38
N LEU A 35 9.37 -6.60 -1.79
CA LEU A 35 9.14 -5.17 -1.83
C LEU A 35 10.27 -4.38 -1.15
N TYR A 36 10.68 -4.78 0.07
CA TYR A 36 11.80 -4.14 0.75
C TYR A 36 13.11 -4.34 0.01
N GLN A 37 13.37 -5.54 -0.54
CA GLN A 37 14.56 -5.75 -1.37
C GLN A 37 14.59 -4.79 -2.56
N PHE A 38 13.47 -4.62 -3.27
CA PHE A 38 13.36 -3.63 -4.35
C PHE A 38 13.61 -2.20 -3.88
N LEU A 39 13.01 -1.82 -2.74
CA LEU A 39 13.17 -0.50 -2.13
C LEU A 39 14.57 -0.23 -1.57
N ASP A 40 15.33 -1.27 -1.21
CA ASP A 40 16.66 -1.15 -0.64
C ASP A 40 17.76 -1.35 -1.71
N CYS A 41 17.42 -1.86 -2.92
CA CYS A 41 18.38 -2.05 -4.02
C CYS A 41 19.04 -0.73 -4.45
N GLU A 42 20.31 -0.52 -4.11
CA GLU A 42 21.11 0.58 -4.64
C GLU A 42 21.45 0.31 -6.11
N GLY A 43 21.12 1.27 -7.00
CA GLY A 43 21.39 1.10 -8.42
C GLY A 43 22.89 1.08 -8.69
N SER A 44 23.39 0.02 -9.31
CA SER A 44 24.80 -0.21 -9.62
C SER A 44 25.45 0.79 -10.60
N ASN A 45 24.72 1.83 -11.05
CA ASN A 45 25.14 2.64 -12.19
C ASN A 45 24.76 4.13 -12.17
N ILE A 46 24.46 4.73 -11.00
CA ILE A 46 24.00 6.14 -10.99
C ILE A 46 24.91 7.00 -10.11
N LYS A 47 25.67 7.85 -10.81
CA LYS A 47 26.42 8.99 -10.27
C LYS A 47 25.61 9.71 -9.17
N LYS A 48 26.04 9.60 -7.91
CA LYS A 48 25.75 10.52 -6.79
C LYS A 48 24.30 11.05 -6.69
N GLY A 49 23.28 10.20 -6.88
CA GLY A 49 21.88 10.59 -6.73
C GLY A 49 20.99 9.45 -6.23
N LYS A 50 20.01 9.75 -5.36
CA LYS A 50 19.00 8.77 -4.90
C LYS A 50 18.17 8.29 -6.09
N THR A 51 18.19 6.99 -6.39
CA THR A 51 17.33 6.37 -7.42
C THR A 51 15.85 6.57 -7.06
N LYS A 52 15.08 7.18 -7.97
CA LYS A 52 13.62 7.35 -7.81
C LYS A 52 12.91 6.04 -8.12
N ARG A 53 12.48 5.32 -7.08
CA ARG A 53 11.74 4.05 -7.21
C ARG A 53 10.24 4.30 -7.31
N GLN A 54 9.56 3.54 -8.15
CA GLN A 54 8.12 3.65 -8.34
C GLN A 54 7.48 2.28 -8.15
N ILE A 55 6.30 2.25 -7.55
CA ILE A 55 5.50 1.03 -7.36
C ILE A 55 4.17 1.24 -8.08
N LEU A 56 3.82 0.28 -8.93
CA LEU A 56 2.51 0.18 -9.57
C LEU A 56 1.82 -1.09 -9.06
N SER A 57 0.82 -0.92 -8.20
CA SER A 57 0.01 -2.01 -7.67
C SER A 57 -1.21 -2.22 -8.57
N LEU A 58 -1.25 -3.36 -9.26
CA LEU A 58 -2.34 -3.74 -10.17
C LEU A 58 -3.33 -4.65 -9.43
N GLY A 59 -4.60 -4.27 -9.41
CA GLY A 59 -5.60 -4.94 -8.59
C GLY A 59 -5.35 -4.70 -7.10
N ALA A 60 -5.03 -3.46 -6.73
CA ALA A 60 -4.62 -3.09 -5.38
C ALA A 60 -5.71 -3.33 -4.33
N GLY A 61 -6.98 -3.34 -4.73
CA GLY A 61 -8.10 -3.46 -3.81
C GLY A 61 -8.01 -2.43 -2.70
N PHE A 62 -8.17 -2.89 -1.46
CA PHE A 62 -8.00 -2.09 -0.25
C PHE A 62 -6.63 -2.28 0.42
N ASP A 63 -5.58 -2.52 -0.36
CA ASP A 63 -4.22 -2.63 0.15
C ASP A 63 -3.82 -1.36 0.92
N THR A 64 -3.09 -1.56 2.01
CA THR A 64 -2.65 -0.55 2.98
C THR A 64 -1.13 -0.37 2.93
N THR A 65 -0.43 -1.10 2.07
CA THR A 65 1.04 -1.11 1.95
C THR A 65 1.62 0.30 1.80
N ASN A 66 1.00 1.17 1.00
CA ASN A 66 1.46 2.56 0.84
C ASN A 66 1.51 3.32 2.17
N PHE A 67 0.45 3.22 3.00
CA PHE A 67 0.39 3.90 4.29
C PHE A 67 1.43 3.33 5.27
N GLN A 68 1.61 2.01 5.29
CA GLN A 68 2.64 1.35 6.09
C GLN A 68 4.05 1.82 5.71
N LEU A 69 4.37 1.86 4.40
CA LEU A 69 5.67 2.32 3.93
C LEU A 69 5.95 3.80 4.26
N GLN A 70 4.91 4.65 4.28
CA GLN A 70 5.05 6.04 4.69
C GLN A 70 5.42 6.17 6.17
N ASP A 71 4.75 5.41 7.04
CA ASP A 71 5.05 5.39 8.47
C ASP A 71 6.44 4.86 8.79
N GLU A 72 6.91 3.90 8.00
CA GLU A 72 8.25 3.34 8.10
C GLU A 72 9.34 4.26 7.51
N GLY A 73 8.97 5.37 6.87
CA GLY A 73 9.91 6.25 6.17
C GLY A 73 10.54 5.62 4.91
N LYS A 74 9.92 4.57 4.37
CA LYS A 74 10.36 3.80 3.20
C LYS A 74 9.48 4.01 1.97
N ALA A 75 8.67 5.07 1.95
CA ALA A 75 7.81 5.38 0.82
C ALA A 75 8.62 5.52 -0.49
N PRO A 76 8.15 4.94 -1.61
CA PRO A 76 8.78 5.15 -2.91
C PRO A 76 8.63 6.60 -3.37
N TYR A 77 9.30 6.95 -4.47
CA TYR A 77 9.09 8.24 -5.12
C TYR A 77 7.67 8.39 -5.67
N LEU A 78 7.07 7.30 -6.16
CA LEU A 78 5.69 7.26 -6.62
C LEU A 78 5.06 5.91 -6.28
N TYR A 79 3.85 5.92 -5.74
CA TYR A 79 3.03 4.74 -5.52
C TYR A 79 1.71 4.92 -6.27
N VAL A 80 1.43 4.06 -7.24
CA VAL A 80 0.21 4.10 -8.06
C VAL A 80 -0.57 2.82 -7.82
N GLU A 81 -1.87 2.97 -7.58
CA GLU A 81 -2.80 1.85 -7.47
C GLU A 81 -3.78 1.89 -8.64
N LEU A 82 -3.94 0.75 -9.30
CA LEU A 82 -4.93 0.55 -10.35
C LEU A 82 -5.88 -0.56 -9.95
N ASP A 83 -7.17 -0.31 -10.09
CA ASP A 83 -8.25 -1.29 -9.89
C ASP A 83 -9.48 -0.84 -10.68
N PHE A 84 -10.54 -1.66 -10.66
CA PHE A 84 -11.82 -1.28 -11.23
C PHE A 84 -12.41 -0.05 -10.56
N LYS A 85 -13.18 0.74 -11.33
CA LYS A 85 -13.76 2.01 -10.89
C LYS A 85 -14.58 1.88 -9.60
N GLU A 86 -15.33 0.80 -9.45
CA GLU A 86 -16.15 0.56 -8.25
C GLU A 86 -15.29 0.36 -7.00
N VAL A 87 -14.10 -0.23 -7.16
CA VAL A 87 -13.16 -0.50 -6.07
C VAL A 87 -12.41 0.78 -5.70
N THR A 88 -11.86 1.47 -6.69
CA THR A 88 -11.13 2.73 -6.46
C THR A 88 -12.04 3.82 -5.91
N SER A 89 -13.28 3.95 -6.40
CA SER A 89 -14.27 4.92 -5.89
C SER A 89 -14.62 4.66 -4.42
N LYS A 90 -14.79 3.39 -4.03
CA LYS A 90 -15.02 3.01 -2.63
C LYS A 90 -13.79 3.32 -1.77
N LYS A 91 -12.60 2.98 -2.23
CA LYS A 91 -11.34 3.25 -1.50
C LYS A 91 -11.14 4.75 -1.29
N ALA A 92 -11.35 5.55 -2.34
CA ALA A 92 -11.29 7.01 -2.29
C ALA A 92 -12.29 7.60 -1.28
N SER A 93 -13.54 7.13 -1.32
CA SER A 93 -14.57 7.59 -0.37
C SER A 93 -14.19 7.30 1.09
N LEU A 94 -13.61 6.12 1.36
CA LEU A 94 -13.14 5.76 2.70
C LEU A 94 -11.94 6.62 3.13
N ILE A 95 -10.99 6.83 2.24
CA ILE A 95 -9.84 7.71 2.46
C ILE A 95 -10.28 9.12 2.84
N GLU A 96 -11.27 9.68 2.15
CA GLU A 96 -11.79 11.03 2.42
C GLU A 96 -12.55 11.12 3.74
N SER A 97 -13.21 10.03 4.14
CA SER A 97 -14.01 9.93 5.35
C SER A 97 -13.19 9.82 6.63
N TYR A 98 -12.00 9.20 6.57
CA TYR A 98 -11.12 9.02 7.73
C TYR A 98 -9.94 9.99 7.67
N SER A 99 -9.86 10.91 8.64
CA SER A 99 -8.73 11.85 8.74
C SER A 99 -7.37 11.13 8.78
N GLN A 100 -7.28 9.99 9.49
CA GLN A 100 -6.08 9.16 9.58
C GLN A 100 -5.53 8.74 8.21
N LEU A 101 -6.40 8.52 7.22
CA LEU A 101 -6.01 8.17 5.85
C LEU A 101 -5.75 9.43 5.03
N ARG A 102 -6.66 10.40 5.11
CA ARG A 102 -6.56 11.66 4.36
C ARG A 102 -5.28 12.43 4.67
N ASP A 103 -4.90 12.50 5.95
CA ASP A 103 -3.73 13.26 6.41
C ASP A 103 -2.41 12.61 5.98
N LYS A 104 -2.43 11.32 5.62
CA LYS A 104 -1.28 10.61 5.03
C LYS A 104 -1.12 10.87 3.54
N ILE A 105 -2.16 11.35 2.89
CA ILE A 105 -2.13 11.61 1.46
C ILE A 105 -1.65 13.04 1.24
N GLY A 106 -0.51 13.18 0.55
CA GLY A 106 0.07 14.49 0.24
C GLY A 106 -0.82 15.29 -0.72
N ALA A 107 -0.62 16.61 -0.75
CA ALA A 107 -1.36 17.54 -1.61
C ALA A 107 -1.26 17.22 -3.13
N THR A 108 -0.25 16.44 -3.53
CA THR A 108 -0.02 16.02 -4.92
C THR A 108 -0.71 14.72 -5.29
N ALA A 109 -1.44 14.09 -4.37
CA ALA A 109 -2.12 12.85 -4.68
C ALA A 109 -3.33 13.08 -5.58
N SER A 110 -3.42 12.24 -6.60
CA SER A 110 -4.49 12.27 -7.57
C SER A 110 -5.32 11.01 -7.44
N ILE A 111 -6.62 11.18 -7.24
CA ILE A 111 -7.59 10.09 -7.31
C ILE A 111 -8.37 10.30 -8.60
N LEU A 112 -8.18 9.41 -9.58
CA LEU A 112 -8.94 9.45 -10.82
C LEU A 112 -10.39 9.04 -10.53
N ARG A 113 -11.34 9.92 -10.86
CA ARG A 113 -12.78 9.73 -10.61
C ARG A 113 -13.58 9.40 -11.89
N GLU A 114 -12.93 9.41 -13.05
CA GLU A 114 -13.55 9.17 -14.37
C GLU A 114 -13.47 7.70 -14.79
#